data_AF-A0A067LH02-F1
#
_entry.id   AF-A0A067LH02-F1
#
_cell.length_a   1.000
_cell.length_b   1.000
_cell.length_c   1.000
_cell.angle_alpha   90.00
_cell.angle_beta   90.00
_cell.angle_gamma   90.00
#
_symmetry.space_group_name_H-M   'P 1'
#
loop_
_entity.id
_entity.type
_entity.pdbx_description
1 polymer ?
#
loop_
_entity_poly.entity_id
_entity_poly.type
_entity_poly.pdbx_seq_one_letter_code
_entity_poly.pdbx_strand_id
1 'polypeptide(L)'
;MGKSSRSRILLCDVEKICAPNLLVLRQIGMPQSVIQQLLLHKANLLCFKADKFCDKIKELINMEFCPAKAKFIHVLAAILCSRSNWQHRIEVYGRCGWSRDEIMSAFKNNPRCMTFSEKKIVASMDFLVNVMDLKPSAIAANPFMLVYSLKKRIIPRGLVIKILMLKGVLEENFNFHSALVLTNKCFRERYVDKHKDHITYLQDVFEGRMCPQELGFQYRH
;
A
#
# COMPACT_ATOMS: atom_id res chain seq x y z
N MET A 1 -3.02 -24.43 -6.22
CA MET A 1 -3.53 -24.27 -7.60
C MET A 1 -3.82 -22.81 -7.88
N GLY A 2 -2.90 -22.14 -8.59
CA GLY A 2 -2.98 -20.70 -8.86
C GLY A 2 -3.96 -20.41 -10.00
N LYS A 3 -4.93 -19.51 -9.76
CA LYS A 3 -5.78 -18.97 -10.82
C LYS A 3 -4.89 -18.12 -11.74
N SER A 4 -4.53 -18.68 -12.89
CA SER A 4 -3.94 -17.93 -14.01
C SER A 4 -4.90 -16.77 -14.36
N SER A 5 -4.41 -15.54 -14.18
CA SER A 5 -5.13 -14.34 -14.59
C SER A 5 -5.15 -14.33 -16.12
N ARG A 6 -6.23 -14.83 -16.72
CA ARG A 6 -6.48 -14.68 -18.16
C ARG A 6 -6.37 -13.19 -18.50
N SER A 7 -5.37 -12.82 -19.32
CA SER A 7 -5.12 -11.45 -19.72
C SER A 7 -6.35 -10.91 -20.44
N ARG A 8 -7.03 -9.90 -19.87
CA ARG A 8 -8.28 -9.34 -20.44
C ARG A 8 -8.11 -8.80 -21.86
N ILE A 9 -6.88 -8.48 -22.26
CA ILE A 9 -6.55 -8.02 -23.61
C ILE A 9 -6.85 -9.07 -24.67
N LEU A 10 -6.62 -10.35 -24.37
CA LEU A 10 -6.92 -11.44 -25.30
C LEU A 10 -8.43 -11.69 -25.44
N LEU A 11 -9.24 -11.04 -24.60
CA LEU A 11 -10.70 -11.14 -24.56
C LEU A 11 -11.39 -9.83 -24.96
N CYS A 12 -10.64 -8.80 -25.35
CA CYS A 12 -11.17 -7.48 -25.72
C CYS A 12 -10.86 -7.20 -27.19
N ASP A 13 -11.82 -6.61 -27.89
CA ASP A 13 -11.60 -6.03 -29.21
C ASP A 13 -10.59 -4.88 -29.06
N VAL A 14 -9.35 -5.14 -29.45
CA VAL A 14 -8.22 -4.23 -29.27
C VAL A 14 -8.43 -2.94 -30.05
N GLU A 15 -9.00 -3.04 -31.26
CA GLU A 15 -9.25 -1.88 -32.11
C GLU A 15 -10.38 -1.01 -31.56
N LYS A 16 -11.48 -1.62 -31.11
CA LYS A 16 -12.63 -0.85 -30.61
C LYS A 16 -12.47 -0.35 -29.18
N ILE A 17 -11.70 -1.05 -28.33
CA ILE A 17 -11.63 -0.73 -26.89
C ILE A 17 -10.29 -0.10 -26.52
N CYS A 18 -9.16 -0.65 -26.97
CA CYS A 18 -7.85 -0.17 -26.55
C CYS A 18 -7.38 1.05 -27.35
N ALA A 19 -7.66 1.11 -28.66
CA ALA A 19 -7.19 2.20 -29.52
C ALA A 19 -7.72 3.59 -29.10
N PRO A 20 -9.01 3.78 -28.76
CA PRO A 20 -9.51 5.06 -28.26
C PRO A 20 -8.79 5.53 -26.99
N ASN A 21 -8.59 4.63 -26.04
CA ASN A 21 -7.88 4.94 -24.79
C ASN A 21 -6.41 5.30 -25.04
N LEU A 22 -5.75 4.62 -25.99
CA LEU A 22 -4.39 4.95 -26.39
C LEU A 22 -4.29 6.33 -27.05
N LEU A 23 -5.27 6.69 -27.89
CA LEU A 23 -5.35 8.02 -28.51
C LEU A 23 -5.50 9.12 -27.46
N VAL A 24 -6.35 8.92 -26.46
CA VAL A 24 -6.52 9.87 -25.35
C VAL A 24 -5.20 10.10 -24.61
N LEU A 25 -4.44 9.03 -24.32
CA LEU A 25 -3.13 9.16 -23.68
C LEU A 25 -2.14 9.97 -24.53
N ARG A 26 -2.16 9.80 -25.85
CA ARG A 26 -1.33 10.60 -26.76
C ARG A 26 -1.78 12.06 -26.79
N GLN A 27 -3.07 12.33 -26.81
CA GLN A 27 -3.64 13.68 -26.84
C GLN A 27 -3.31 14.49 -25.58
N ILE A 28 -3.25 13.86 -24.41
CA ILE A 28 -2.80 14.51 -23.16
C ILE A 28 -1.28 14.65 -23.08
N GLY A 29 -0.54 14.35 -24.15
CA GLY A 29 0.91 14.50 -24.21
C GLY A 29 1.70 13.43 -23.45
N MET A 30 1.14 12.23 -23.23
CA MET A 30 1.90 11.14 -22.61
C MET A 30 3.06 10.72 -23.55
N PRO A 31 4.33 10.74 -23.09
CA PRO A 31 5.48 10.33 -23.89
C PRO A 31 5.39 8.87 -24.33
N GLN A 32 5.92 8.57 -25.51
CA GLN A 32 5.92 7.20 -26.05
C GLN A 32 6.60 6.19 -25.12
N SER A 33 7.67 6.59 -24.42
CA SER A 33 8.33 5.74 -23.42
C SER A 33 7.42 5.33 -22.27
N VAL A 34 6.56 6.24 -21.79
CA VAL A 34 5.58 5.96 -20.73
C VAL A 34 4.44 5.09 -21.28
N ILE A 35 3.98 5.35 -22.51
CA ILE A 35 3.00 4.50 -23.19
C ILE A 35 3.52 3.07 -23.34
N GLN A 36 4.79 2.88 -23.72
CA GLN A 36 5.41 1.56 -23.79
C GLN A 36 5.43 0.86 -22.42
N GLN A 37 5.77 1.58 -21.34
CA GLN A 37 5.70 1.02 -19.99
C GLN A 37 4.28 0.58 -19.59
N LEU A 38 3.26 1.38 -19.96
CA LEU A 38 1.86 1.02 -19.76
C LEU A 38 1.53 -0.27 -20.51
N LEU A 39 1.93 -0.38 -21.78
CA LEU A 39 1.67 -1.56 -22.62
C LEU A 39 2.39 -2.82 -22.12
N LEU A 40 3.60 -2.69 -21.57
CA LEU A 40 4.35 -3.84 -21.05
C LEU A 40 3.81 -4.36 -19.73
N HIS A 41 3.36 -3.48 -18.83
CA HIS A 41 3.08 -3.86 -17.45
C HIS A 41 1.61 -3.79 -17.04
N LYS A 42 0.79 -3.02 -17.77
CA LYS A 42 -0.55 -2.59 -17.35
C LYS A 42 -1.51 -2.41 -18.54
N ALA A 43 -1.29 -3.11 -19.64
CA ALA A 43 -2.08 -2.91 -20.85
C ALA A 43 -3.57 -3.19 -20.64
N ASN A 44 -3.93 -4.02 -19.65
CA ASN A 44 -5.31 -4.28 -19.24
C ASN A 44 -6.07 -3.02 -18.78
N LEU A 45 -5.39 -1.91 -18.47
CA LEU A 45 -6.01 -0.62 -18.18
C LEU A 45 -6.64 0.01 -19.43
N LEU A 46 -6.15 -0.32 -20.63
CA LEU A 46 -6.72 0.15 -21.89
C LEU A 46 -8.04 -0.56 -22.25
N CYS A 47 -8.39 -1.64 -21.54
CA CYS A 47 -9.64 -2.37 -21.76
C CYS A 47 -10.85 -1.76 -21.01
N PHE A 48 -10.68 -0.64 -20.31
CA PHE A 48 -11.79 0.06 -19.66
C PHE A 48 -12.64 0.78 -20.70
N LYS A 49 -13.94 0.99 -20.40
CA LYS A 49 -14.81 1.79 -21.27
C LYS A 49 -14.23 3.19 -21.47
N ALA A 50 -14.23 3.68 -22.71
CA ALA A 50 -13.51 4.89 -23.08
C ALA A 50 -13.99 6.14 -22.35
N ASP A 51 -15.30 6.29 -22.15
CA ASP A 51 -15.92 7.33 -21.33
C ASP A 51 -15.33 7.36 -19.91
N LYS A 52 -15.36 6.22 -19.22
CA LYS A 52 -14.84 6.10 -17.85
C LYS A 52 -13.32 6.34 -17.79
N PHE A 53 -12.60 5.87 -18.79
CA PHE A 53 -11.15 6.05 -18.87
C PHE A 53 -10.78 7.54 -19.03
N CYS A 54 -11.47 8.24 -19.94
CA CYS A 54 -11.32 9.68 -20.14
C CYS A 54 -11.64 10.49 -18.88
N ASP A 55 -12.75 10.18 -18.19
CA ASP A 55 -13.14 10.89 -16.98
C ASP A 55 -12.10 10.74 -15.87
N LYS A 56 -11.53 9.54 -15.71
CA LYS A 56 -10.46 9.31 -14.72
C LYS A 56 -9.16 10.02 -15.10
N ILE A 57 -8.83 10.12 -16.38
CA ILE A 57 -7.67 10.93 -16.82
C ILE A 57 -7.87 12.41 -16.45
N LYS A 58 -9.05 12.97 -16.74
CA LYS A 58 -9.37 14.36 -16.39
C LYS A 58 -9.27 14.61 -14.88
N GLU A 59 -9.81 13.69 -14.08
CA GLU A 59 -9.70 13.72 -12.62
C GLU A 59 -8.23 13.76 -12.16
N LEU A 60 -7.36 12.94 -12.74
CA LEU A 60 -5.94 12.92 -12.39
C LEU A 60 -5.20 14.21 -12.79
N ILE A 61 -5.53 14.78 -13.94
CA ILE A 61 -4.96 16.05 -14.39
C ILE A 61 -5.39 17.18 -13.45
N ASN A 62 -6.66 17.21 -13.03
CA ASN A 62 -7.17 18.17 -12.05
C ASN A 62 -6.51 18.00 -10.66
N MET A 63 -6.07 16.80 -10.32
CA MET A 63 -5.26 16.52 -9.12
C MET A 63 -3.76 16.79 -9.32
N GLU A 64 -3.36 17.40 -10.43
CA GLU A 64 -2.00 17.82 -10.79
C GLU A 64 -1.02 16.65 -11.02
N PHE A 65 -1.52 15.47 -11.39
CA PHE A 65 -0.65 14.37 -11.80
C PHE A 65 -0.15 14.58 -13.23
N CYS A 66 1.18 14.65 -13.38
CA CYS A 66 1.83 14.81 -14.67
C CYS A 66 1.76 13.51 -15.52
N PRO A 67 1.13 13.52 -16.71
CA PRO A 67 1.03 12.36 -17.58
C PRO A 67 2.39 11.91 -18.15
N ALA A 68 3.41 12.77 -18.10
CA ALA A 68 4.76 12.43 -18.54
C ALA A 68 5.56 11.56 -17.55
N LYS A 69 5.05 11.33 -16.33
CA LYS A 69 5.74 10.52 -15.31
C LYS A 69 5.15 9.11 -15.24
N ALA A 70 6.00 8.09 -15.12
CA ALA A 70 5.57 6.70 -14.92
C ALA A 70 4.66 6.50 -13.68
N LYS A 71 4.74 7.41 -12.69
CA LYS A 71 3.81 7.45 -11.56
C LYS A 71 2.35 7.57 -12.02
N PHE A 72 2.07 8.29 -13.11
CA PHE A 72 0.72 8.46 -13.66
C PHE A 72 0.04 7.12 -13.94
N ILE A 73 0.77 6.13 -14.49
CA ILE A 73 0.25 4.78 -14.74
C ILE A 73 -0.19 4.11 -13.43
N HIS A 74 0.58 4.27 -12.36
CA HIS A 74 0.27 3.67 -11.06
C HIS A 74 -0.98 4.30 -10.44
N VAL A 75 -1.12 5.63 -10.56
CA VAL A 75 -2.28 6.35 -10.05
C VAL A 75 -3.54 5.99 -10.86
N LEU A 76 -3.42 5.97 -12.19
CA LEU A 76 -4.48 5.56 -13.11
C LEU A 76 -4.93 4.11 -12.83
N ALA A 77 -3.98 3.20 -12.61
CA ALA A 77 -4.27 1.83 -12.22
C ALA A 77 -5.06 1.79 -10.91
N ALA A 78 -4.67 2.58 -9.92
CA ALA A 78 -5.31 2.60 -8.61
C ALA A 78 -6.78 3.04 -8.72
N ILE A 79 -7.05 4.13 -9.43
CA ILE A 79 -8.41 4.68 -9.59
C ILE A 79 -9.29 3.78 -10.47
N LEU A 80 -8.76 3.27 -11.60
CA LEU A 80 -9.53 2.41 -12.49
C LEU A 80 -9.83 1.04 -11.86
N CYS A 81 -8.89 0.48 -11.10
CA CYS A 81 -9.07 -0.84 -10.50
C CYS A 81 -9.82 -0.80 -9.17
N SER A 82 -9.93 0.37 -8.52
CA SER A 82 -10.83 0.53 -7.38
C SER A 82 -12.28 0.51 -7.88
N ARG A 83 -12.90 -0.68 -7.87
CA ARG A 83 -14.25 -0.96 -8.43
C ARG A 83 -15.37 -0.04 -7.90
N SER A 84 -15.16 0.57 -6.74
CA SER A 84 -16.02 1.56 -6.09
C SER A 84 -15.25 2.04 -4.87
N ASN A 85 -15.57 3.24 -4.35
CA ASN A 85 -15.11 3.76 -3.06
C ASN A 85 -13.85 4.63 -3.04
N TRP A 86 -13.57 5.48 -4.04
CA TRP A 86 -12.63 6.59 -3.77
C TRP A 86 -13.08 7.39 -2.52
N GLN A 87 -14.34 7.84 -2.55
CA GLN A 87 -14.97 8.56 -1.45
C GLN A 87 -15.04 7.72 -0.16
N HIS A 88 -15.48 6.47 -0.26
CA HIS A 88 -15.51 5.62 0.94
C HIS A 88 -14.12 5.22 1.45
N ARG A 89 -13.06 5.21 0.62
CA ARG A 89 -11.69 5.07 1.12
C ARG A 89 -11.24 6.31 1.87
N ILE A 90 -11.61 7.50 1.40
CA ILE A 90 -11.43 8.75 2.15
C ILE A 90 -12.13 8.64 3.51
N GLU A 91 -13.38 8.19 3.55
CA GLU A 91 -14.13 8.00 4.81
C GLU A 91 -13.48 6.97 5.73
N VAL A 92 -13.03 5.82 5.20
CA VAL A 92 -12.34 4.79 5.99
C VAL A 92 -11.07 5.36 6.62
N TYR A 93 -10.22 6.04 5.85
CA TYR A 93 -9.01 6.66 6.38
C TYR A 93 -9.33 7.79 7.37
N GLY A 94 -10.41 8.56 7.13
CA GLY A 94 -10.92 9.56 8.06
C GLY A 94 -11.29 8.96 9.42
N ARG A 95 -12.01 7.84 9.44
CA ARG A 95 -12.30 7.09 10.68
C ARG A 95 -11.05 6.54 11.37
N CYS A 96 -9.96 6.34 10.63
CA CYS A 96 -8.65 5.96 11.18
C CYS A 96 -7.79 7.16 11.62
N GLY A 97 -8.35 8.38 11.61
CA GLY A 97 -7.69 9.58 12.12
C GLY A 97 -6.84 10.34 11.10
N TRP A 98 -6.98 10.09 9.80
CA TRP A 98 -6.36 10.92 8.77
C TRP A 98 -7.26 12.08 8.37
N SER A 99 -6.71 13.29 8.29
CA SER A 99 -7.35 14.43 7.65
C SER A 99 -7.44 14.25 6.13
N ARG A 100 -8.30 15.05 5.48
CA ARG A 100 -8.44 15.01 4.01
C ARG A 100 -7.12 15.34 3.30
N ASP A 101 -6.37 16.31 3.82
CA ASP A 101 -5.08 16.72 3.25
C ASP A 101 -4.01 15.62 3.40
N GLU A 102 -3.99 14.94 4.54
CA GLU A 102 -3.13 13.78 4.76
C GLU A 102 -3.47 12.62 3.82
N ILE A 103 -4.76 12.34 3.60
CA ILE A 103 -5.20 11.33 2.64
C ILE A 103 -4.71 11.69 1.23
N MET A 104 -4.86 12.95 0.83
CA MET A 104 -4.44 13.39 -0.49
C MET A 104 -2.92 13.36 -0.66
N SER A 105 -2.17 13.77 0.37
CA SER A 105 -0.72 13.67 0.39
C SER A 105 -0.25 12.21 0.32
N ALA A 106 -0.85 11.32 1.12
CA ALA A 106 -0.57 9.89 1.11
C ALA A 106 -0.85 9.27 -0.27
N PHE A 107 -1.94 9.67 -0.93
CA PHE A 107 -2.27 9.24 -2.27
C PHE A 107 -1.25 9.72 -3.32
N LYS A 108 -0.87 11.00 -3.30
CA LYS A 108 0.17 11.56 -4.19
C LYS A 108 1.51 10.84 -4.02
N ASN A 109 1.82 10.41 -2.80
CA ASN A 109 3.03 9.66 -2.48
C ASN A 109 2.95 8.19 -2.90
N ASN A 110 1.87 7.48 -2.57
CA ASN A 110 1.66 6.08 -2.91
C ASN A 110 0.19 5.78 -3.23
N PRO A 111 -0.22 5.85 -4.51
CA PRO A 111 -1.61 5.63 -4.91
C PRO A 111 -2.19 4.27 -4.54
N ARG A 112 -1.33 3.27 -4.30
CA ARG A 112 -1.75 1.93 -3.90
C ARG A 112 -2.48 1.91 -2.57
N CYS A 113 -2.29 2.89 -1.69
CA CYS A 113 -3.03 2.95 -0.42
C CYS A 113 -4.55 2.93 -0.64
N MET A 114 -5.03 3.57 -1.71
CA MET A 114 -6.45 3.65 -2.05
C MET A 114 -7.00 2.36 -2.69
N THR A 115 -6.15 1.37 -2.96
CA THR A 115 -6.55 0.08 -3.56
C THR A 115 -6.82 -1.01 -2.53
N PHE A 116 -6.46 -0.80 -1.26
CA PHE A 116 -6.63 -1.82 -0.23
C PHE A 116 -8.11 -2.00 0.14
N SER A 117 -8.47 -3.16 0.70
CA SER A 117 -9.80 -3.34 1.27
C SER A 117 -9.92 -2.57 2.58
N GLU A 118 -11.14 -2.16 2.94
CA GLU A 118 -11.42 -1.54 4.24
C GLU A 118 -10.92 -2.41 5.40
N LYS A 119 -11.21 -3.71 5.36
CA LYS A 119 -10.71 -4.67 6.36
C LYS A 119 -9.19 -4.61 6.51
N LYS A 120 -8.44 -4.48 5.41
CA LYS A 120 -6.97 -4.36 5.46
C LYS A 120 -6.54 -3.00 6.03
N ILE A 121 -7.21 -1.91 5.67
CA ILE A 121 -6.89 -0.57 6.16
C ILE A 121 -7.13 -0.51 7.67
N VAL A 122 -8.35 -0.79 8.11
CA VAL A 122 -8.77 -0.72 9.53
C VAL A 122 -7.86 -1.58 10.39
N ALA A 123 -7.65 -2.86 10.03
CA ALA A 123 -6.81 -3.75 10.84
C ALA A 123 -5.31 -3.37 10.82
N SER A 124 -4.82 -2.69 9.77
CA SER A 124 -3.44 -2.20 9.78
C SER A 124 -3.30 -0.94 10.62
N MET A 125 -4.26 -0.01 10.51
CA MET A 125 -4.27 1.22 11.29
C MET A 125 -4.42 0.92 12.78
N ASP A 126 -5.34 0.02 13.14
CA ASP A 126 -5.56 -0.43 14.51
C ASP A 126 -4.28 -0.99 15.14
N PHE A 127 -3.57 -1.90 14.46
CA PHE A 127 -2.27 -2.39 14.95
C PHE A 127 -1.21 -1.29 15.06
N LEU A 128 -1.06 -0.44 14.04
CA LEU A 128 -0.01 0.58 14.02
C LEU A 128 -0.26 1.69 15.06
N VAL A 129 -1.51 2.06 15.29
CA VAL A 129 -1.85 3.12 16.25
C VAL A 129 -1.89 2.55 17.67
N ASN A 130 -2.60 1.44 17.88
CA ASN A 130 -2.92 0.97 19.23
C ASN A 130 -1.86 0.03 19.81
N VAL A 131 -1.13 -0.73 18.99
CA VAL A 131 -0.06 -1.63 19.45
C VAL A 131 1.32 -1.00 19.30
N MET A 132 1.56 -0.32 18.17
CA MET A 132 2.86 0.31 17.89
C MET A 132 2.95 1.76 18.39
N ASP A 133 1.88 2.33 18.95
CA ASP A 133 1.81 3.73 19.43
C ASP A 133 2.19 4.77 18.36
N LEU A 134 1.98 4.47 17.07
CA LEU A 134 2.27 5.42 16.00
C LEU A 134 1.13 6.42 15.82
N LYS A 135 1.47 7.70 15.69
CA LYS A 135 0.51 8.74 15.35
C LYS A 135 -0.09 8.48 13.95
N PRO A 136 -1.41 8.60 13.75
CA PRO A 136 -2.03 8.44 12.42
C PRO A 136 -1.37 9.29 11.33
N SER A 137 -1.00 10.53 11.66
CA SER A 137 -0.30 11.47 10.77
C SER A 137 1.08 10.98 10.30
N ALA A 138 1.83 10.33 11.20
CA ALA A 138 3.12 9.72 10.85
C ALA A 138 2.94 8.53 9.89
N ILE A 139 1.85 7.78 10.02
CA ILE A 139 1.49 6.70 9.09
C ILE A 139 1.08 7.29 7.74
N ALA A 140 0.32 8.40 7.73
CA ALA A 140 -0.09 9.10 6.50
C ALA A 140 1.11 9.67 5.73
N ALA A 141 2.13 10.17 6.43
CA ALA A 141 3.38 10.62 5.84
C ALA A 141 4.17 9.47 5.18
N ASN A 142 3.95 8.22 5.61
CA ASN A 142 4.60 7.04 5.02
C ASN A 142 3.61 5.90 4.67
N PRO A 143 2.78 6.10 3.64
CA PRO A 143 1.75 5.15 3.24
C PRO A 143 2.31 3.83 2.67
N PHE A 144 3.63 3.76 2.41
CA PHE A 144 4.28 2.53 1.95
C PHE A 144 4.26 1.42 3.01
N MET A 145 4.19 1.76 4.30
CA MET A 145 4.05 0.76 5.38
C MET A 145 2.82 -0.14 5.18
N LEU A 146 1.73 0.41 4.62
CA LEU A 146 0.47 -0.31 4.45
C LEU A 146 0.49 -1.32 3.29
N VAL A 147 1.48 -1.24 2.39
CA VAL A 147 1.64 -2.13 1.23
C VAL A 147 1.97 -3.57 1.65
N TYR A 148 2.61 -3.74 2.80
CA TYR A 148 3.03 -5.05 3.26
C TYR A 148 1.86 -5.88 3.81
N SER A 149 2.01 -7.20 3.76
CA SER A 149 1.05 -8.12 4.37
C SER A 149 0.93 -7.85 5.87
N LEU A 150 -0.31 -7.66 6.34
CA LEU A 150 -0.58 -7.42 7.76
C LEU A 150 -0.07 -8.59 8.60
N LYS A 151 -0.57 -9.80 8.30
CA LYS A 151 -0.28 -11.01 9.06
C LYS A 151 1.14 -11.53 8.87
N LYS A 152 1.71 -11.41 7.66
CA LYS A 152 3.00 -12.03 7.35
C LYS A 152 4.21 -11.10 7.53
N ARG A 153 4.01 -9.78 7.67
CA ARG A 153 5.12 -8.83 7.73
C ARG A 153 4.91 -7.73 8.76
N ILE A 154 3.77 -7.03 8.75
CA ILE A 154 3.56 -5.88 9.65
C ILE A 154 3.50 -6.34 11.11
N ILE A 155 2.61 -7.29 11.43
CA ILE A 155 2.41 -7.75 12.81
C ILE A 155 3.67 -8.43 13.37
N PRO A 156 4.25 -9.47 12.73
CA PRO A 156 5.39 -10.17 13.32
C PRO A 156 6.60 -9.26 13.56
N ARG A 157 6.88 -8.35 12.62
CA ARG A 157 7.99 -7.41 12.78
C ARG A 157 7.68 -6.29 13.76
N GLY A 158 6.44 -5.81 13.76
CA GLY A 158 5.98 -4.81 14.73
C GLY A 158 6.15 -5.30 16.15
N LEU A 159 5.68 -6.52 16.44
CA LEU A 159 5.79 -7.12 17.76
C LEU A 159 7.24 -7.30 18.20
N VAL A 160 8.12 -7.82 17.33
CA VAL A 160 9.56 -7.92 17.64
C VAL A 160 10.13 -6.55 18.00
N ILE A 161 9.89 -5.53 17.17
CA ILE A 161 10.39 -4.17 17.43
C ILE A 161 9.82 -3.61 18.74
N LYS A 162 8.52 -3.79 18.99
CA LYS A 162 7.84 -3.32 20.21
C LYS A 162 8.43 -3.96 21.46
N ILE A 163 8.67 -5.28 21.44
CA ILE A 163 9.32 -6.00 22.54
C ILE A 163 10.73 -5.45 22.80
N LEU A 164 11.52 -5.26 21.75
CA LEU A 164 12.88 -4.73 21.87
C LEU A 164 12.89 -3.30 22.44
N MET A 165 11.95 -2.45 22.05
CA MET A 165 11.78 -1.10 22.62
C MET A 165 11.44 -1.18 24.12
N LEU A 166 10.48 -2.02 24.51
CA LEU A 166 10.09 -2.20 25.92
C LEU A 166 11.19 -2.79 26.80
N LYS A 167 12.12 -3.55 26.20
CA LYS A 167 13.30 -4.08 26.88
C LYS A 167 14.48 -3.09 26.91
N GLY A 168 14.30 -1.88 26.37
CA GLY A 168 15.35 -0.85 26.31
C GLY A 168 16.48 -1.16 25.32
N VAL A 169 16.27 -2.12 24.40
CA VAL A 169 17.27 -2.51 23.39
C VAL A 169 17.22 -1.60 22.16
N LEU A 170 16.04 -1.06 21.86
CA LEU A 170 15.81 -0.10 20.78
C LEU A 170 15.25 1.22 21.33
N GLU A 171 15.61 2.32 20.67
CA GLU A 171 15.11 3.65 20.99
C GLU A 171 13.60 3.78 20.74
N GLU A 172 12.92 4.61 21.54
CA GLU A 172 11.47 4.83 21.43
C GLU A 172 11.04 5.49 20.11
N ASN A 173 11.92 6.29 19.50
CA ASN A 173 11.69 6.99 18.22
C ASN A 173 12.09 6.15 16.99
N PHE A 174 12.27 4.83 17.16
CA PHE A 174 12.72 3.94 16.09
C PHE A 174 11.85 4.05 14.83
N ASN A 175 12.49 4.23 13.68
CA ASN A 175 11.79 4.27 12.40
C ASN A 175 11.30 2.88 11.98
N PHE A 176 10.05 2.56 12.34
CA PHE A 176 9.45 1.25 12.06
C PHE A 176 9.40 0.88 10.58
N HIS A 177 9.27 1.85 9.66
CA HIS A 177 9.29 1.56 8.22
C HIS A 177 10.61 0.89 7.79
N SER A 178 11.74 1.29 8.38
CA SER A 178 13.04 0.69 8.07
C SER A 178 13.06 -0.82 8.33
N ALA A 179 12.41 -1.26 9.41
CA ALA A 179 12.25 -2.67 9.74
C ALA A 179 11.34 -3.41 8.75
N LEU A 180 10.31 -2.76 8.20
CA LEU A 180 9.40 -3.35 7.23
C LEU A 180 10.04 -3.58 5.86
N VAL A 181 11.02 -2.76 5.46
CA VAL A 181 11.68 -2.86 4.15
C VAL A 181 12.61 -4.07 4.07
N LEU A 182 13.26 -4.46 5.18
CA LEU A 182 14.27 -5.51 5.19
C LEU A 182 13.79 -6.86 4.62
N THR A 183 14.73 -7.64 4.08
CA THR A 183 14.47 -9.06 3.77
C THR A 183 14.21 -9.83 5.07
N ASN A 184 13.66 -11.05 4.99
CA ASN A 184 13.47 -11.87 6.18
C ASN A 184 14.81 -12.23 6.84
N LYS A 185 15.85 -12.51 6.03
CA LYS A 185 17.20 -12.80 6.49
C LYS A 185 17.78 -11.61 7.27
N CYS A 186 17.83 -10.42 6.65
CA CYS A 186 18.39 -9.23 7.30
C CYS A 186 17.62 -8.82 8.56
N PHE A 187 16.28 -8.94 8.55
CA PHE A 187 15.48 -8.62 9.73
C PHE A 187 15.78 -9.60 10.88
N ARG A 188 15.83 -10.90 10.58
CA ARG A 188 16.13 -11.95 11.55
C ARG A 188 17.49 -11.74 12.19
N GLU A 189 18.54 -11.61 11.39
CA GLU A 189 19.91 -11.45 11.88
C GLU A 189 20.03 -10.22 12.78
N ARG A 190 19.40 -9.10 12.37
CA ARG A 190 19.52 -7.82 13.09
C ARG A 190 18.70 -7.75 14.38
N TYR A 191 17.48 -8.27 14.39
CA TYR A 191 16.51 -8.03 15.48
C TYR A 191 16.08 -9.29 16.24
N VAL A 192 16.30 -10.49 15.68
CA VAL A 192 15.89 -11.75 16.32
C VAL A 192 17.12 -12.49 16.85
N ASP A 193 18.04 -12.88 15.97
CA ASP A 193 19.20 -13.71 16.35
C ASP A 193 20.11 -13.01 17.34
N LYS A 194 20.27 -11.69 17.24
CA LYS A 194 21.09 -10.89 18.16
C LYS A 194 20.56 -10.88 19.60
N HIS A 195 19.28 -11.20 19.80
CA HIS A 195 18.60 -11.01 21.09
C HIS A 195 17.90 -12.28 21.60
N LYS A 196 17.91 -13.38 20.85
CA LYS A 196 17.18 -14.61 21.20
C LYS A 196 17.69 -15.30 22.46
N ASP A 197 18.96 -15.10 22.82
CA ASP A 197 19.53 -15.72 24.03
C ASP A 197 18.96 -15.10 25.31
N HIS A 198 18.52 -13.83 25.25
CA HIS A 198 17.91 -13.11 26.37
C HIS A 198 16.38 -13.01 26.26
N ILE A 199 15.84 -13.08 25.04
CA ILE A 199 14.41 -13.01 24.75
C ILE A 199 14.04 -14.21 23.87
N THR A 200 13.90 -15.36 24.52
CA THR A 200 13.80 -16.69 23.87
C THR A 200 12.59 -16.84 22.95
N TYR A 201 11.51 -16.11 23.19
CA TYR A 201 10.27 -16.17 22.40
C TYR A 201 10.26 -15.25 21.16
N LEU A 202 11.31 -14.44 20.90
CA LEU A 202 11.36 -13.57 19.70
C LEU A 202 11.22 -14.37 18.39
N GLN A 203 11.73 -15.60 18.38
CA GLN A 203 11.64 -16.48 17.23
C GLN A 203 10.20 -16.86 16.89
N ASP A 204 9.40 -17.16 17.92
CA ASP A 204 7.98 -17.49 17.80
C ASP A 204 7.17 -16.29 17.34
N VAL A 205 7.46 -15.11 17.90
CA VAL A 205 6.83 -13.84 17.49
C VAL A 205 7.11 -13.55 16.02
N PHE A 206 8.36 -13.66 15.58
CA PHE A 206 8.73 -13.39 14.18
C PHE A 206 8.10 -14.37 13.20
N GLU A 207 7.90 -15.63 13.61
CA GLU A 207 7.22 -16.65 12.82
C GLU A 207 5.69 -16.53 12.86
N GLY A 208 5.17 -15.57 13.63
CA GLY A 208 3.74 -15.29 13.74
C GLY A 208 2.98 -16.34 14.54
N ARG A 209 3.68 -17.07 15.42
CA ARG A 209 3.08 -18.02 16.36
C ARG A 209 2.47 -17.36 17.59
N MET A 210 2.78 -16.09 17.84
CA MET A 210 2.22 -15.30 18.93
C MET A 210 1.44 -14.10 18.39
N CYS A 211 0.31 -13.80 19.01
CA CYS A 211 -0.51 -12.62 18.72
C CYS A 211 -0.27 -11.50 19.75
N PRO A 212 -0.66 -10.25 19.44
CA PRO A 212 -0.51 -9.12 20.36
C PRO A 212 -1.10 -9.38 21.74
N GLN A 213 -2.26 -10.03 21.82
CA GLN A 213 -2.97 -10.32 23.07
C GLN A 213 -2.18 -11.27 23.99
N GLU A 214 -1.57 -12.32 23.44
CA GLU A 214 -0.72 -13.26 24.18
C GLU A 214 0.53 -12.59 24.75
N LEU A 215 0.96 -11.48 24.14
CA LEU A 215 2.10 -10.67 24.59
C LEU A 215 1.68 -9.54 25.54
N GLY A 216 0.40 -9.48 25.93
CA GLY A 216 -0.14 -8.44 26.81
C GLY A 216 -0.36 -7.08 26.12
N PHE A 217 -0.24 -7.01 24.80
CA PHE A 217 -0.57 -5.80 24.05
C PHE A 217 -2.09 -5.69 23.86
N GLN A 218 -2.67 -4.64 24.43
CA GLN A 218 -4.08 -4.32 24.25
C GLN A 218 -4.27 -3.31 23.13
N TYR A 219 -5.34 -3.49 22.36
CA TYR A 219 -5.83 -2.46 21.46
C TYR A 219 -6.55 -1.42 22.32
N ARG A 220 -6.00 -0.21 22.42
CA ARG A 220 -6.63 0.91 23.12
C ARG A 220 -7.85 1.33 22.31
N HIS A 221 -9.05 1.01 22.80
CA HIS A 221 -10.33 1.45 22.23
C HIS A 221 -10.79 2.73 22.94
#